data_AF-A0A433HLV2-F1
#
_entry.id   AF-A0A433HLV2-F1
#
_cell.length_a   1.000
_cell.length_b   1.000
_cell.length_c   1.000
_cell.angle_alpha   90.00
_cell.angle_beta   90.00
_cell.angle_gamma   90.00
#
_symmetry.space_group_name_H-M   'P 1'
#
loop_
_entity.id
_entity.type
_entity.pdbx_description
1 polymer ?
#
loop_
_entity_poly.entity_id
_entity_poly.type
_entity_poly.pdbx_seq_one_letter_code
_entity_poly.pdbx_strand_id
1 'polypeptide(L)'
;MAKKQVRETFRCPEIVPPDAPDDFCIPEFRCPERIETFKFPSPTSCLPPEETEELEARIDAANELLLDLGLSARREDEERREEARREAFEGLIGQNVEVELDCPNENNPEKNRVVKGRVHFAGEDFVILRRNEKQVLIPLLKICSIDLQNRFAEPEENQQLIDIDPCLRRAITFNFGEVVSQSPQLIEIFFGLRLGVFLLTFLDQRIKAVLEDEVIAGKLVEATQDSLTVCQNGGNHEIPIDDVCFLAITD
;
A
#
# COMPACT_ATOMS: atom_id res chain seq x y z
N MET A 1 7.24 30.92 -26.00
CA MET A 1 8.46 30.10 -25.87
C MET A 1 8.49 29.55 -24.46
N ALA A 2 8.05 28.30 -24.29
CA ALA A 2 7.96 27.65 -22.99
C ALA A 2 9.35 27.14 -22.58
N LYS A 3 9.84 27.56 -21.41
CA LYS A 3 11.06 27.01 -20.82
C LYS A 3 10.74 25.60 -20.34
N LYS A 4 11.35 24.61 -21.00
CA LYS A 4 11.34 23.20 -20.64
C LYS A 4 12.12 23.07 -19.34
N GLN A 5 11.44 22.88 -18.21
CA GLN A 5 12.09 22.45 -16.97
C GLN A 5 12.67 21.06 -17.22
N VAL A 6 14.00 20.99 -17.26
CA VAL A 6 14.73 19.73 -17.23
C VAL A 6 14.51 19.16 -15.84
N ARG A 7 13.85 18.00 -15.75
CA ARG A 7 13.86 17.16 -14.55
C ARG A 7 15.33 16.78 -14.33
N GLU A 8 16.00 17.45 -13.40
CA GLU A 8 17.30 17.00 -12.92
C GLU A 8 17.09 15.65 -12.27
N THR A 9 17.62 14.61 -12.91
CA THR A 9 17.70 13.28 -12.33
C THR A 9 18.55 13.40 -11.07
N PHE A 10 18.00 13.02 -9.91
CA PHE A 10 18.75 13.00 -8.67
C PHE A 10 19.98 12.10 -8.87
N ARG A 11 21.16 12.71 -8.92
CA ARG A 11 22.44 12.01 -8.95
C ARG A 11 23.06 12.18 -7.58
N CYS A 12 23.26 11.07 -6.88
CA CYS A 12 24.01 11.08 -5.64
C CYS A 12 25.41 11.69 -5.90
N PRO A 13 25.84 12.71 -5.14
CA PRO A 13 27.15 13.30 -5.33
C PRO A 13 28.26 12.26 -5.07
N GLU A 14 29.34 12.34 -5.85
CA GLU A 14 30.49 11.44 -5.72
C GLU A 14 31.18 11.60 -4.35
N ILE A 15 31.12 12.79 -3.76
CA ILE A 15 31.70 13.16 -2.47
C ILE A 15 30.65 13.89 -1.64
N VAL A 16 30.42 13.43 -0.41
CA VAL A 16 29.59 14.13 0.58
C VAL A 16 30.54 14.91 1.50
N PRO A 17 30.48 16.26 1.51
CA PRO A 17 31.34 17.06 2.39
C PRO A 17 31.03 16.77 3.87
N PRO A 18 32.03 16.91 4.76
CA PRO A 18 31.87 16.63 6.20
C PRO A 18 30.84 17.53 6.89
N ASP A 19 30.56 18.70 6.32
CA ASP A 19 29.57 19.68 6.82
C ASP A 19 28.16 19.50 6.21
N ALA A 20 27.94 18.44 5.41
CA ALA A 20 26.59 18.13 4.94
C ALA A 20 25.69 17.84 6.15
N PRO A 21 24.48 18.41 6.23
CA PRO A 21 23.57 18.14 7.33
C PRO A 21 23.29 16.64 7.37
N ASP A 22 23.61 15.99 8.50
CA ASP A 22 23.33 14.57 8.65
C ASP A 22 21.81 14.37 8.82
N ASP A 23 21.23 13.53 7.97
CA ASP A 23 19.81 13.15 8.02
C ASP A 23 19.46 12.29 9.24
N PHE A 24 20.45 11.95 10.07
CA PHE A 24 20.33 11.09 11.24
C PHE A 24 20.73 11.82 12.51
N CYS A 25 20.07 11.48 13.61
CA CYS A 25 20.49 11.88 14.94
C CYS A 25 21.72 11.08 15.33
N ILE A 26 22.85 11.78 15.42
CA ILE A 26 24.10 11.21 15.86
C ILE A 26 24.25 11.57 17.33
N PRO A 27 24.31 10.58 18.26
CA PRO A 27 24.54 10.87 19.66
C PRO A 27 25.82 11.69 19.85
N GLU A 28 25.77 12.74 20.66
CA GLU A 28 26.90 13.66 20.93
C GLU A 28 28.12 12.95 21.58
N PHE A 29 27.99 11.68 21.96
CA PHE A 29 29.07 10.92 22.54
C PHE A 29 30.03 10.38 21.49
N ARG A 30 31.12 11.15 21.32
CA ARG A 30 32.40 10.74 20.72
C ARG A 30 32.24 9.83 19.51
N CYS A 31 31.63 10.33 18.44
CA CYS A 31 32.07 9.86 17.14
C CYS A 31 33.59 10.13 17.05
N PRO A 32 34.41 9.11 16.77
CA PRO A 32 35.79 9.35 16.36
C PRO A 32 35.78 10.37 15.22
N GLU A 33 36.84 11.17 15.07
CA GLU A 33 36.98 12.06 13.91
C GLU A 33 36.58 11.30 12.65
N ARG A 34 35.64 11.88 11.88
CA ARG A 34 35.11 11.27 10.65
C ARG A 34 36.29 11.13 9.68
N ILE A 35 36.89 9.94 9.68
CA ILE A 35 38.01 9.62 8.80
C ILE A 35 37.50 9.76 7.37
N GLU A 36 38.27 10.37 6.48
CA GLU A 36 37.98 10.35 5.05
C GLU A 36 37.91 8.90 4.58
N THR A 37 36.68 8.37 4.52
CA THR A 37 36.42 7.04 3.98
C THR A 37 36.25 7.19 2.48
N PHE A 38 37.24 6.72 1.73
CA PHE A 38 37.04 6.40 0.32
C PHE A 38 35.85 5.45 0.22
N LYS A 39 34.85 5.76 -0.62
CA LYS A 39 33.83 4.77 -0.96
C LYS A 39 34.56 3.53 -1.46
N PHE A 40 34.39 2.40 -0.78
CA PHE A 40 34.91 1.13 -1.26
C PHE A 40 34.46 0.98 -2.70
N PRO A 41 35.37 0.70 -3.63
CA PRO A 41 34.97 0.48 -5.00
C PRO A 41 34.08 -0.77 -5.01
N SER A 42 33.17 -0.87 -5.98
CA SER A 42 32.26 -2.03 -6.04
C SER A 42 33.09 -3.32 -5.98
N PRO A 43 32.53 -4.42 -5.44
CA PRO A 43 33.22 -5.72 -5.43
C PRO A 43 33.73 -6.14 -6.82
N THR A 44 33.15 -5.60 -7.88
CA THR A 44 33.50 -5.81 -9.29
C THR A 44 34.63 -4.92 -9.81
N SER A 45 35.10 -3.92 -9.06
CA SER A 45 36.12 -2.95 -9.54
C SER A 45 37.51 -3.55 -9.77
N CYS A 46 37.76 -4.75 -9.24
CA CYS A 46 39.04 -5.47 -9.38
C CYS A 46 39.05 -6.43 -10.58
N LEU A 47 37.92 -6.59 -11.28
CA LEU A 47 37.81 -7.48 -12.42
C LEU A 47 38.16 -6.74 -13.72
N PRO A 48 38.83 -7.40 -14.67
CA PRO A 48 38.96 -6.92 -16.04
C PRO A 48 37.58 -6.63 -16.66
N PRO A 49 37.47 -5.67 -17.59
CA PRO A 49 36.19 -5.27 -18.17
C PRO A 49 35.44 -6.43 -18.85
N GLU A 50 36.17 -7.38 -19.43
CA GLU A 50 35.60 -8.58 -20.07
C GLU A 50 34.99 -9.54 -19.04
N GLU A 51 35.65 -9.71 -17.88
CA GLU A 51 35.14 -10.56 -16.80
C GLU A 51 33.97 -9.90 -16.05
N THR A 52 33.93 -8.56 -15.97
CA THR A 52 32.77 -7.84 -15.44
C THR A 52 31.55 -7.98 -16.32
N GLU A 53 31.72 -7.86 -17.65
CA GLU A 53 30.61 -8.03 -18.60
C GLU A 53 30.06 -9.45 -18.56
N GLU A 54 30.92 -10.47 -18.45
CA GLU A 54 30.48 -11.86 -18.30
C GLU A 54 29.74 -12.09 -16.98
N LEU A 55 30.24 -11.51 -15.88
CA LEU A 55 29.62 -11.63 -14.56
C LEU A 55 28.25 -10.95 -14.54
N GLU A 56 28.14 -9.73 -15.06
CA GLU A 56 26.88 -9.00 -15.18
C GLU A 56 25.87 -9.77 -16.03
N ALA A 57 26.29 -10.29 -17.18
CA ALA A 57 25.42 -11.11 -18.03
C ALA A 57 24.91 -12.37 -17.33
N ARG A 58 25.72 -12.99 -16.46
CA ARG A 58 25.31 -14.15 -15.65
C ARG A 58 24.36 -13.77 -14.52
N ILE A 59 24.56 -12.62 -13.89
CA ILE A 59 23.66 -12.08 -12.87
C ILE A 59 22.31 -11.77 -13.51
N ASP A 60 22.32 -11.11 -14.68
CA ASP A 60 21.10 -10.78 -15.41
C ASP A 60 20.35 -12.05 -15.83
N ALA A 61 21.05 -13.06 -16.38
CA ALA A 61 20.43 -14.34 -16.72
C ALA A 61 19.83 -15.07 -15.50
N ALA A 62 20.50 -15.01 -14.34
CA ALA A 62 19.97 -15.58 -13.11
C ALA A 62 18.77 -14.79 -12.59
N ASN A 63 18.80 -13.46 -12.68
CA ASN A 63 17.70 -12.59 -12.28
C ASN A 63 16.48 -12.80 -13.18
N GLU A 64 16.65 -12.92 -14.50
CA GLU A 64 15.59 -13.28 -15.44
C GLU A 64 14.98 -14.64 -15.10
N LEU A 65 15.81 -15.63 -14.78
CA LEU A 65 15.30 -16.94 -14.33
C LEU A 65 14.53 -16.84 -13.00
N LEU A 66 15.01 -16.04 -12.06
CA LEU A 66 14.31 -15.80 -10.78
C LEU A 66 13.00 -15.05 -10.98
N LEU A 67 12.96 -14.09 -11.91
CA LEU A 67 11.75 -13.40 -12.32
C LEU A 67 10.76 -14.38 -12.93
N ASP A 68 11.18 -15.23 -13.88
CA ASP A 68 10.33 -16.25 -14.50
C ASP A 68 9.80 -17.29 -13.49
N LEU A 69 10.62 -17.69 -12.52
CA LEU A 69 10.24 -18.63 -11.46
C LEU A 69 9.28 -18.00 -10.44
N GLY A 70 9.52 -16.73 -10.07
CA GLY A 70 8.59 -15.94 -9.25
C GLY A 70 7.24 -15.84 -9.97
N LEU A 71 7.23 -15.32 -11.19
CA LEU A 71 6.03 -15.05 -12.00
C LEU A 71 5.19 -16.28 -12.40
N SER A 72 5.48 -17.47 -11.87
CA SER A 72 4.65 -18.66 -12.06
C SER A 72 3.45 -18.69 -11.10
N ALA A 73 2.18 -18.63 -11.52
CA ALA A 73 1.50 -17.70 -12.43
C ALA A 73 0.03 -17.53 -11.95
N ARG A 74 -0.24 -17.68 -10.64
CA ARG A 74 -1.64 -17.72 -10.17
C ARG A 74 -1.90 -17.05 -8.83
N ARG A 75 -0.97 -17.14 -7.86
CA ARG A 75 -1.06 -16.39 -6.59
C ARG A 75 -0.43 -15.00 -6.72
N GLU A 76 0.73 -14.92 -7.38
CA GLU A 76 1.39 -13.63 -7.63
C GLU A 76 0.60 -12.71 -8.56
N ASP A 77 -0.20 -13.26 -9.48
CA ASP A 77 -1.06 -12.45 -10.35
C ASP A 77 -2.15 -11.70 -9.56
N GLU A 78 -2.66 -12.30 -8.48
CA GLU A 78 -3.65 -11.68 -7.59
C GLU A 78 -2.97 -10.66 -6.68
N GLU A 79 -1.89 -11.06 -5.99
CA GLU A 79 -1.11 -10.18 -5.11
C GLU A 79 -0.55 -8.95 -5.85
N ARG A 80 -0.04 -9.13 -7.08
CA ARG A 80 0.46 -8.02 -7.91
C ARG A 80 -0.65 -7.10 -8.37
N ARG A 81 -1.86 -7.62 -8.62
CA ARG A 81 -3.03 -6.80 -8.97
C ARG A 81 -3.51 -6.00 -7.77
N GLU A 82 -3.52 -6.60 -6.57
CA GLU A 82 -3.83 -5.89 -5.33
C GLU A 82 -2.84 -4.76 -5.10
N GLU A 83 -1.54 -5.03 -5.18
CA GLU A 83 -0.49 -4.04 -4.99
C GLU A 83 -0.60 -2.87 -5.98
N ALA A 84 -0.81 -3.18 -7.27
CA ALA A 84 -1.02 -2.14 -8.28
C ALA A 84 -2.29 -1.32 -8.04
N ARG A 85 -3.37 -1.95 -7.53
CA ARG A 85 -4.61 -1.25 -7.16
C ARG A 85 -4.40 -0.40 -5.91
N ARG A 86 -3.65 -0.89 -4.92
CA ARG A 86 -3.30 -0.18 -3.69
C ARG A 86 -2.53 1.09 -4.01
N GLU A 87 -1.44 0.98 -4.78
CA GLU A 87 -0.63 2.13 -5.22
C GLU A 87 -1.48 3.16 -5.99
N ALA A 88 -2.36 2.68 -6.88
CA ALA A 88 -3.29 3.54 -7.59
C ALA A 88 -4.23 4.29 -6.63
N PHE A 89 -4.81 3.62 -5.62
CA PHE A 89 -5.71 4.26 -4.67
C PHE A 89 -4.99 5.19 -3.68
N GLU A 90 -3.75 4.90 -3.29
CA GLU A 90 -2.92 5.80 -2.49
C GLU A 90 -2.71 7.14 -3.20
N GLY A 91 -2.41 7.12 -4.50
CA GLY A 91 -2.34 8.33 -5.33
C GLY A 91 -3.69 9.03 -5.55
N LEU A 92 -4.80 8.36 -5.25
CA LEU A 92 -6.16 8.88 -5.40
C LEU A 92 -6.78 9.31 -4.07
N ILE A 93 -6.06 9.23 -2.95
CA ILE A 93 -6.58 9.69 -1.65
C ILE A 93 -7.05 11.14 -1.75
N GLY A 94 -8.26 11.41 -1.24
CA GLY A 94 -8.91 12.71 -1.33
C GLY A 94 -9.64 12.99 -2.65
N GLN A 95 -9.56 12.11 -3.65
CA GLN A 95 -10.20 12.27 -4.96
C GLN A 95 -11.60 11.64 -5.01
N ASN A 96 -12.49 12.18 -5.86
CA ASN A 96 -13.75 11.52 -6.18
C ASN A 96 -13.54 10.52 -7.30
N VAL A 97 -13.92 9.27 -7.06
CA VAL A 97 -13.77 8.15 -7.98
C VAL A 97 -15.09 7.42 -8.18
N GLU A 98 -15.19 6.76 -9.32
CA GLU A 98 -16.21 5.76 -9.65
C GLU A 98 -15.48 4.43 -9.81
N VAL A 99 -15.88 3.44 -9.01
CA VAL A 99 -15.24 2.12 -8.94
C VAL A 99 -16.24 1.09 -9.44
N GLU A 100 -15.86 0.38 -10.49
CA GLU A 100 -16.59 -0.77 -11.00
C GLU A 100 -16.11 -2.03 -10.27
N LEU A 101 -17.05 -2.85 -9.80
CA LEU A 101 -16.75 -4.06 -9.04
C LEU A 101 -16.96 -5.31 -9.87
N ASP A 102 -16.08 -6.31 -9.70
CA ASP A 102 -16.23 -7.67 -10.22
C ASP A 102 -17.27 -8.43 -9.40
N CYS A 103 -18.49 -7.91 -9.43
CA CYS A 103 -19.65 -8.46 -8.77
C CYS A 103 -20.87 -8.21 -9.64
N PRO A 104 -21.58 -9.27 -10.08
CA PRO A 104 -22.78 -9.10 -10.87
C PRO A 104 -23.88 -8.38 -10.06
N ASN A 105 -24.68 -7.58 -10.76
CA ASN A 105 -25.82 -6.91 -10.15
C ASN A 105 -27.05 -7.84 -10.17
N GLU A 106 -27.69 -8.06 -9.02
CA GLU A 106 -28.95 -8.83 -8.91
C GLU A 106 -30.01 -8.40 -9.94
N ASN A 107 -30.08 -7.10 -10.25
CA ASN A 107 -31.08 -6.56 -11.17
C ASN A 107 -30.67 -6.63 -12.64
N ASN A 108 -29.38 -6.82 -12.92
CA ASN A 108 -28.86 -6.94 -14.28
C ASN A 108 -27.52 -7.69 -14.27
N PRO A 109 -27.52 -9.02 -14.47
CA PRO A 109 -26.31 -9.83 -14.41
C PRO A 109 -25.30 -9.51 -15.54
N GLU A 110 -25.71 -8.77 -16.57
CA GLU A 110 -24.80 -8.29 -17.62
C GLU A 110 -24.02 -7.02 -17.23
N LYS A 111 -24.30 -6.43 -16.06
CA LYS A 111 -23.63 -5.22 -15.58
C LYS A 111 -23.04 -5.40 -14.19
N ASN A 112 -21.77 -5.05 -14.10
CA ASN A 112 -21.05 -4.91 -12.85
C ASN A 112 -21.64 -3.80 -11.96
N ARG A 113 -21.50 -3.98 -10.65
CA ARG A 113 -21.89 -2.98 -9.66
C ARG A 113 -20.91 -1.80 -9.71
N VAL A 114 -21.44 -0.59 -9.54
CA VAL A 114 -20.64 0.63 -9.56
C VAL A 114 -20.84 1.41 -8.26
N VAL A 115 -19.74 1.77 -7.61
CA VAL A 115 -19.70 2.54 -6.36
C VAL A 115 -19.00 3.87 -6.61
N LYS A 116 -19.60 4.97 -6.15
CA LYS A 116 -19.00 6.32 -6.26
C LYS A 116 -18.75 6.90 -4.87
N GLY A 117 -17.61 7.56 -4.69
CA GLY A 117 -17.28 8.24 -3.45
C GLY A 117 -15.93 8.92 -3.50
N ARG A 118 -15.60 9.62 -2.41
CA ARG A 118 -14.28 10.21 -2.20
C ARG A 118 -13.36 9.18 -1.56
N VAL A 119 -12.21 8.89 -2.15
CA VAL A 119 -11.21 7.99 -1.54
C VAL A 119 -10.77 8.62 -0.22
N HIS A 120 -10.97 7.89 0.87
CA HIS A 120 -10.62 8.34 2.20
C HIS A 120 -9.34 7.69 2.72
N PHE A 121 -9.19 6.39 2.46
CA PHE A 121 -8.09 5.57 2.94
C PHE A 121 -7.89 4.38 1.99
N ALA A 122 -6.65 3.96 1.82
CA ALA A 122 -6.27 2.72 1.13
C ALA A 122 -5.49 1.86 2.14
N GLY A 123 -6.04 0.68 2.46
CA GLY A 123 -5.37 -0.33 3.27
C GLY A 123 -4.54 -1.29 2.42
N GLU A 124 -4.08 -2.37 3.04
CA GLU A 124 -3.28 -3.42 2.37
C GLU A 124 -4.12 -4.13 1.31
N ASP A 125 -5.34 -4.55 1.65
CA ASP A 125 -6.23 -5.40 0.86
C ASP A 125 -7.61 -4.75 0.57
N PHE A 126 -7.82 -3.48 0.98
CA PHE A 126 -9.10 -2.79 0.82
C PHE A 126 -8.96 -1.28 0.62
N VAL A 127 -10.04 -0.64 0.15
CA VAL A 127 -10.15 0.82 0.06
C VAL A 127 -11.43 1.31 0.74
N ILE A 128 -11.37 2.50 1.34
CA ILE A 128 -12.52 3.19 1.93
C ILE A 128 -12.92 4.37 1.04
N LEU A 129 -14.15 4.32 0.55
CA LEU A 129 -14.81 5.44 -0.10
C LEU A 129 -15.80 6.10 0.88
N ARG A 130 -15.67 7.42 1.07
CA ARG A 130 -16.65 8.23 1.79
C ARG A 130 -17.71 8.75 0.84
N ARG A 131 -18.97 8.54 1.20
CA ARG A 131 -20.14 9.07 0.48
C ARG A 131 -21.14 9.62 1.48
N ASN A 132 -21.19 10.95 1.60
CA ASN A 132 -21.97 11.63 2.64
C ASN A 132 -21.55 11.14 4.04
N GLU A 133 -22.49 10.73 4.88
CA GLU A 133 -22.30 10.16 6.23
C GLU A 133 -22.10 8.63 6.22
N LYS A 134 -21.68 8.07 5.09
CA LYS A 134 -21.46 6.62 4.95
C LYS A 134 -20.05 6.33 4.50
N GLN A 135 -19.50 5.27 5.07
CA GLN A 135 -18.22 4.71 4.68
C GLN A 135 -18.48 3.41 3.93
N VAL A 136 -17.87 3.27 2.76
CA VAL A 136 -17.97 2.08 1.92
C VAL A 136 -16.59 1.46 1.82
N LEU A 137 -16.44 0.25 2.34
CA LEU A 137 -15.20 -0.52 2.30
C LEU A 137 -15.29 -1.53 1.15
N ILE A 138 -14.26 -1.58 0.32
CA ILE A 138 -14.24 -2.41 -0.89
C ILE A 138 -12.94 -3.22 -0.91
N PRO A 139 -12.99 -4.55 -0.92
CA PRO A 139 -11.80 -5.38 -1.13
C PRO A 139 -11.15 -5.08 -2.49
N LEU A 140 -9.82 -4.94 -2.52
CA LEU A 140 -9.12 -4.57 -3.75
C LEU A 140 -9.28 -5.61 -4.85
N LEU A 141 -9.37 -6.90 -4.51
CA LEU A 141 -9.61 -7.97 -5.49
C LEU A 141 -10.92 -7.81 -6.26
N LYS A 142 -11.96 -7.27 -5.61
CA LYS A 142 -13.28 -7.06 -6.21
C LYS A 142 -13.36 -5.85 -7.13
N ILE A 143 -12.28 -5.13 -7.39
CA ILE A 143 -12.31 -3.90 -8.20
C ILE A 143 -11.91 -4.20 -9.65
N CYS A 144 -12.80 -3.97 -10.61
CA CYS A 144 -12.51 -4.10 -12.04
C CYS A 144 -11.76 -2.89 -12.58
N SER A 145 -12.29 -1.70 -12.33
CA SER A 145 -11.83 -0.45 -12.93
C SER A 145 -12.08 0.74 -12.00
N ILE A 146 -11.30 1.80 -12.18
CA ILE A 146 -11.37 3.03 -11.39
C ILE A 146 -11.38 4.22 -12.34
N ASP A 147 -12.43 5.02 -12.28
CA ASP A 147 -12.61 6.23 -13.08
C ASP A 147 -12.58 7.47 -12.20
N LEU A 148 -11.58 8.34 -12.44
CA LEU A 148 -11.47 9.63 -11.78
C LEU A 148 -12.59 10.57 -12.24
N GLN A 149 -13.40 11.08 -11.31
CA GLN A 149 -14.53 11.95 -11.63
C GLN A 149 -14.14 13.45 -11.59
N ASN A 150 -13.06 13.80 -10.90
CA ASN A 150 -12.57 15.18 -10.79
C ASN A 150 -11.52 15.47 -11.88
N ARG A 151 -11.62 16.61 -12.56
CA ARG A 151 -10.65 16.98 -13.62
C ARG A 151 -9.40 17.73 -13.13
N PHE A 152 -9.31 18.11 -11.85
CA PHE A 152 -8.33 19.13 -11.41
C PHE A 152 -7.83 19.04 -9.96
N ALA A 153 -8.04 17.93 -9.25
CA ALA A 153 -7.49 17.86 -7.90
C ALA A 153 -6.11 17.22 -7.96
N GLU A 154 -5.10 17.97 -7.56
CA GLU A 154 -3.73 17.48 -7.43
C GLU A 154 -3.72 16.39 -6.34
N PRO A 155 -3.01 15.27 -6.55
CA PRO A 155 -2.76 14.30 -5.50
C PRO A 155 -2.13 15.02 -4.31
N GLU A 156 -2.61 14.75 -3.09
CA GLU A 156 -1.86 15.14 -1.91
C GLU A 156 -0.66 14.20 -1.82
N GLU A 157 0.52 14.65 -2.25
CA GLU A 157 1.79 13.95 -2.00
C GLU A 157 2.12 14.04 -0.49
N ASN A 158 1.42 13.26 0.33
CA ASN A 158 1.80 13.06 1.72
C ASN A 158 2.77 11.89 1.81
N GLN A 159 4.05 12.15 1.54
CA GLN A 159 5.12 11.21 1.88
C GLN A 159 5.24 11.16 3.41
N GLN A 160 4.56 10.19 4.04
CA GLN A 160 4.36 10.11 5.50
C GLN A 160 5.65 10.10 6.33
N LEU A 161 6.80 9.77 5.71
CA LEU A 161 8.09 9.69 6.38
C LEU A 161 9.13 10.75 5.94
N ILE A 162 8.75 11.73 5.11
CA ILE A 162 9.74 12.68 4.55
C ILE A 162 10.39 13.55 5.65
N ASP A 163 9.58 14.05 6.59
CA ASP A 163 10.00 14.98 7.65
C ASP A 163 10.10 14.32 9.03
N ILE A 164 10.38 13.01 9.10
CA ILE A 164 10.51 12.32 10.39
C ILE A 164 11.72 12.79 11.18
N ASP A 165 11.60 12.71 12.51
CA ASP A 165 12.68 12.98 13.45
C ASP A 165 13.96 12.19 13.07
N PRO A 166 15.13 12.82 12.99
CA PRO A 166 16.38 12.14 12.62
C PRO A 166 16.78 10.97 13.52
N CYS A 167 16.38 10.96 14.81
CA CYS A 167 16.59 9.84 15.73
C CYS A 167 15.60 8.71 15.43
N LEU A 168 14.34 9.03 15.09
CA LEU A 168 13.39 8.05 14.61
C LEU A 168 13.84 7.43 13.29
N ARG A 169 14.29 8.24 12.33
CA ARG A 169 14.86 7.78 11.06
C ARG A 169 15.99 6.79 11.31
N ARG A 170 16.93 7.13 12.21
CA ARG A 170 18.02 6.25 12.63
C ARG A 170 17.51 4.94 13.22
N ALA A 171 16.57 5.03 14.15
CA ALA A 171 16.01 3.88 14.83
C ALA A 171 15.35 2.91 13.83
N ILE A 172 14.55 3.44 12.89
CA ILE A 172 13.94 2.65 11.81
C ILE A 172 15.02 2.01 10.93
N THR A 173 16.05 2.76 10.51
CA THR A 173 17.10 2.24 9.63
C THR A 173 17.93 1.12 10.26
N PHE A 174 18.28 1.23 11.55
CA PHE A 174 19.18 0.26 12.20
C PHE A 174 18.46 -0.83 12.98
N ASN A 175 17.24 -0.58 13.46
CA ASN A 175 16.48 -1.49 14.33
C ASN A 175 15.04 -1.67 13.82
N PHE A 176 14.87 -1.81 12.51
CA PHE A 176 13.56 -1.79 11.84
C PHE A 176 12.50 -2.65 12.53
N GLY A 177 12.75 -3.95 12.70
CA GLY A 177 11.74 -4.87 13.25
C GLY A 177 11.32 -4.52 14.68
N GLU A 178 12.26 -4.13 15.54
CA GLU A 178 11.98 -3.73 16.91
C GLU A 178 11.21 -2.41 16.97
N VAL A 179 11.65 -1.41 16.19
CA VAL A 179 11.10 -0.05 16.23
C VAL A 179 9.72 0.01 15.60
N VAL A 180 9.53 -0.63 14.44
CA VAL A 180 8.23 -0.64 13.76
C VAL A 180 7.21 -1.43 14.56
N SER A 181 7.55 -2.61 15.10
CA SER A 181 6.60 -3.44 15.85
C SER A 181 6.06 -2.80 17.14
N GLN A 182 6.75 -1.80 17.68
CA GLN A 182 6.33 -1.06 18.88
C GLN A 182 5.40 0.12 18.59
N SER A 183 5.18 0.47 17.31
CA SER A 183 4.38 1.63 16.92
C SER A 183 3.27 1.23 15.95
N PRO A 184 2.00 1.30 16.37
CA PRO A 184 0.86 1.04 15.48
C PRO A 184 0.87 1.92 14.23
N GLN A 185 1.29 3.19 14.34
CA GLN A 185 1.39 4.08 13.18
C GLN A 185 2.47 3.61 12.21
N LEU A 186 3.64 3.17 12.70
CA LEU A 186 4.68 2.66 11.81
C LEU A 186 4.27 1.33 11.17
N ILE A 187 3.56 0.47 11.90
CA ILE A 187 3.02 -0.77 11.34
C ILE A 187 2.09 -0.46 10.17
N GLU A 188 1.16 0.49 10.35
CA GLU A 188 0.26 0.94 9.28
C GLU A 188 1.03 1.50 8.08
N ILE A 189 2.07 2.31 8.31
CA ILE A 189 2.88 2.91 7.24
C ILE A 189 3.66 1.85 6.43
N PHE A 190 4.25 0.86 7.11
CA PHE A 190 5.16 -0.10 6.48
C PHE A 190 4.48 -1.38 6.00
N PHE A 191 3.41 -1.82 6.65
CA PHE A 191 2.71 -3.07 6.34
C PHE A 191 1.28 -2.84 5.85
N GLY A 192 0.76 -1.62 5.94
CA GLY A 192 -0.65 -1.36 5.68
C GLY A 192 -1.54 -1.90 6.80
N LEU A 193 -2.83 -1.65 6.66
CA LEU A 193 -3.86 -2.22 7.53
C LEU A 193 -4.73 -3.16 6.70
N ARG A 194 -4.92 -4.39 7.17
CA ARG A 194 -5.84 -5.36 6.55
C ARG A 194 -7.28 -5.08 6.93
N LEU A 195 -8.20 -5.42 6.03
CA LEU A 195 -9.64 -5.26 6.21
C LEU A 195 -10.13 -5.91 7.49
N GLY A 196 -9.74 -7.17 7.74
CA GLY A 196 -10.13 -7.91 8.94
C GLY A 196 -9.73 -7.19 10.24
N VAL A 197 -8.52 -6.64 10.29
CA VAL A 197 -8.03 -5.86 11.44
C VAL A 197 -8.77 -4.53 11.57
N PHE A 198 -9.00 -3.83 10.45
CA PHE A 198 -9.75 -2.58 10.45
C PHE A 198 -11.19 -2.77 10.93
N LEU A 199 -11.85 -3.87 10.56
CA LEU A 199 -13.21 -4.20 10.98
C LEU A 199 -13.36 -4.39 12.49
N LEU A 200 -12.28 -4.70 13.22
CA LEU A 200 -12.31 -4.75 14.69
C LEU A 200 -12.69 -3.40 15.32
N THR A 201 -12.48 -2.29 14.61
CA THR A 201 -12.89 -0.95 15.08
C THR A 201 -14.40 -0.71 14.97
N PHE A 202 -15.12 -1.58 14.25
CA PHE A 202 -16.57 -1.51 14.03
C PHE A 202 -17.33 -2.64 14.74
N LEU A 203 -16.69 -3.35 15.67
CA LEU A 203 -17.39 -4.31 16.51
C LEU A 203 -18.57 -3.65 17.21
N ASP A 204 -19.66 -4.38 17.30
CA ASP A 204 -20.94 -3.94 17.82
C ASP A 204 -21.64 -2.82 17.02
N GLN A 205 -21.13 -2.43 15.85
CA GLN A 205 -21.79 -1.47 14.97
C GLN A 205 -22.66 -2.15 13.92
N ARG A 206 -23.63 -1.41 13.38
CA ARG A 206 -24.48 -1.90 12.29
C ARG A 206 -23.78 -1.76 10.96
N ILE A 207 -23.61 -2.88 10.28
CA ILE A 207 -23.01 -2.94 8.96
C ILE A 207 -23.99 -3.55 7.96
N LYS A 208 -23.77 -3.22 6.69
CA LYS A 208 -24.45 -3.84 5.56
C LYS A 208 -23.40 -4.48 4.66
N ALA A 209 -23.32 -5.81 4.71
CA ALA A 209 -22.52 -6.60 3.79
C ALA A 209 -23.29 -6.86 2.51
N VAL A 210 -22.65 -6.53 1.40
CA VAL A 210 -23.21 -6.69 0.06
C VAL A 210 -22.42 -7.79 -0.63
N LEU A 211 -23.10 -8.91 -0.89
CA LEU A 211 -22.57 -10.10 -1.55
C LEU A 211 -23.03 -10.08 -3.02
N GLU A 212 -22.64 -11.11 -3.79
CA GLU A 212 -23.03 -11.25 -5.18
C GLU A 212 -24.56 -11.43 -5.35
N ASP A 213 -25.15 -12.35 -4.58
CA ASP A 213 -26.54 -12.76 -4.71
C ASP A 213 -27.47 -12.21 -3.62
N GLU A 214 -26.90 -11.68 -2.53
CA GLU A 214 -27.69 -11.22 -1.41
C GLU A 214 -27.05 -10.04 -0.66
N VAL A 215 -27.82 -9.53 0.29
CA VAL A 215 -27.44 -8.39 1.12
C VAL A 215 -27.76 -8.72 2.57
N ILE A 216 -26.72 -8.80 3.39
CA ILE A 216 -26.83 -9.10 4.81
C ILE A 216 -26.63 -7.81 5.61
N ALA A 217 -27.64 -7.42 6.38
CA ALA A 217 -27.57 -6.26 7.27
C ALA A 217 -27.77 -6.70 8.72
N GLY A 218 -26.90 -6.25 9.62
CA GLY A 218 -26.95 -6.62 11.03
C GLY A 218 -25.82 -5.99 11.82
N LYS A 219 -25.58 -6.51 13.03
CA LYS A 219 -24.53 -6.03 13.92
C LYS A 219 -23.24 -6.83 13.67
N LEU A 220 -22.10 -6.19 13.46
CA LEU A 220 -20.82 -6.89 13.40
C LEU A 220 -20.45 -7.38 14.81
N VAL A 221 -20.25 -8.69 14.97
CA VAL A 221 -19.93 -9.30 16.28
C VAL A 221 -18.49 -9.79 16.33
N GLU A 222 -17.96 -10.23 15.20
CA GLU A 222 -16.60 -10.76 15.09
C GLU A 222 -16.05 -10.47 13.69
N ALA A 223 -14.76 -10.20 13.60
CA ALA A 223 -14.03 -10.09 12.34
C ALA A 223 -12.69 -10.81 12.50
N THR A 224 -12.38 -11.68 11.56
CA THR A 224 -11.11 -12.39 11.45
C THR A 224 -10.40 -11.96 10.17
N GLN A 225 -9.28 -12.59 9.85
CA GLN A 225 -8.57 -12.32 8.60
C GLN A 225 -9.34 -12.81 7.37
N ASP A 226 -10.15 -13.88 7.51
CA ASP A 226 -10.76 -14.57 6.38
C ASP A 226 -12.29 -14.44 6.35
N SER A 227 -12.91 -14.11 7.50
CA SER A 227 -14.37 -14.02 7.63
C SER A 227 -14.82 -12.93 8.60
N LEU A 228 -16.07 -12.52 8.47
CA LEU A 228 -16.75 -11.62 9.42
C LEU A 228 -18.11 -12.21 9.82
N THR A 229 -18.50 -12.00 11.07
CA THR A 229 -19.77 -12.50 11.61
C THR A 229 -20.75 -11.36 11.86
N VAL A 230 -21.90 -11.43 11.20
CA VAL A 230 -23.00 -10.48 11.35
C VAL A 230 -24.17 -11.12 12.09
N CYS A 231 -24.60 -10.49 13.19
CA CYS A 231 -25.81 -10.88 13.90
C CYS A 231 -27.04 -10.20 13.27
N GLN A 232 -27.95 -11.01 12.75
CA GLN A 232 -29.22 -10.58 12.17
C GLN A 232 -30.37 -11.32 12.87
N ASN A 233 -31.33 -10.57 13.42
CA ASN A 233 -32.53 -11.12 14.08
C ASN A 233 -32.26 -12.21 15.15
N GLY A 234 -31.10 -12.17 15.81
CA GLY A 234 -30.69 -13.13 16.83
C GLY A 234 -29.95 -14.37 16.31
N GLY A 235 -29.77 -14.51 14.99
CA GLY A 235 -28.90 -15.49 14.35
C GLY A 235 -27.56 -14.86 13.96
N ASN A 236 -26.49 -15.66 14.02
CA ASN A 236 -25.17 -15.25 13.55
C ASN A 236 -24.93 -15.81 12.14
N HIS A 237 -24.49 -14.96 11.23
CA HIS A 237 -24.11 -15.30 9.88
C HIS A 237 -22.62 -15.03 9.71
N GLU A 238 -21.84 -16.08 9.50
CA GLU A 238 -20.45 -15.98 9.11
C GLU A 238 -20.36 -15.77 7.59
N ILE A 239 -19.56 -14.79 7.17
CA ILE A 239 -19.43 -14.35 5.79
C ILE A 239 -17.93 -14.34 5.46
N PRO A 240 -17.47 -15.14 4.48
CA PRO A 240 -16.09 -15.05 3.97
C PRO A 240 -15.83 -13.68 3.36
N ILE A 241 -14.67 -13.08 3.65
CA ILE A 241 -14.30 -11.75 3.11
C ILE A 241 -14.22 -11.79 1.58
N ASP A 242 -13.77 -12.90 1.00
CA ASP A 242 -13.67 -13.11 -0.44
C ASP A 242 -15.02 -13.08 -1.16
N ASP A 243 -16.12 -13.32 -0.46
CA ASP A 243 -17.47 -13.26 -1.05
C ASP A 243 -18.05 -11.83 -1.02
N VAL A 244 -17.47 -10.95 -0.21
CA VAL A 244 -17.97 -9.58 0.00
C VAL A 244 -17.60 -8.69 -1.17
N CYS A 245 -18.60 -8.14 -1.87
CA CYS A 245 -18.37 -7.12 -2.88
C CYS A 245 -17.99 -5.77 -2.27
N PHE A 246 -18.73 -5.36 -1.23
CA PHE A 246 -18.39 -4.20 -0.41
C PHE A 246 -19.17 -4.21 0.92
N LEU A 247 -18.66 -3.49 1.91
CA LEU A 247 -19.33 -3.23 3.18
C LEU A 247 -19.76 -1.77 3.23
N ALA A 248 -20.98 -1.50 3.68
CA ALA A 248 -21.43 -0.15 3.97
C ALA A 248 -21.65 0.01 5.47
N ILE A 249 -20.94 0.96 6.07
CA ILE A 249 -21.03 1.34 7.47
C ILE A 249 -21.69 2.71 7.54
N THR A 250 -22.65 2.85 8.45
CA THR A 250 -23.34 4.10 8.72
C THR A 250 -22.84 4.58 10.08
N ASP A 251 -22.28 5.78 10.13
CA ASP A 251 -21.88 6.41 11.39
C ASP A 251 -23.11 6.65 12.31
#